data_AF-A0A4D7AXM1-F1
#
_entry.id   AF-A0A4D7AXM1-F1
#
_cell.length_a   1.000
_cell.length_b   1.000
_cell.length_c   1.000
_cell.angle_alpha   90.00
_cell.angle_beta   90.00
_cell.angle_gamma   90.00
#
_symmetry.space_group_name_H-M   'P 1'
#
loop_
_entity.id
_entity.type
_entity.pdbx_description
1 polymer ?
#
loop_
_entity_poly.entity_id
_entity_poly.type
_entity_poly.pdbx_seq_one_letter_code
_entity_poly.pdbx_strand_id
1 'polypeptide(L)' 'MALTEAQKRANNKYIAEHMTVLGCKVRKEYADKVREKAKEEGTSVNSILKRVLDEFLEK' A
#
# COMPACT_ATOMS: atom_id res chain seq x y z
N MET A 1 14.47 -13.83 11.22
CA MET A 1 14.07 -15.14 10.66
C MET A 1 13.56 -14.92 9.25
N ALA A 2 14.21 -15.50 8.24
CA ALA A 2 13.68 -15.46 6.88
C ALA A 2 12.50 -16.43 6.76
N LEU A 3 11.39 -16.00 6.16
CA LEU A 3 10.24 -16.87 5.90
C LEU A 3 10.68 -18.04 5.02
N THR A 4 10.32 -19.26 5.42
CA THR A 4 10.52 -20.44 4.59
C THR A 4 9.74 -20.30 3.28
N GLU A 5 10.19 -20.98 2.22
CA GLU A 5 9.49 -20.98 0.92
C GLU A 5 8.03 -21.43 1.04
N ALA A 6 7.74 -22.34 1.98
CA ALA A 6 6.37 -22.76 2.29
C ALA A 6 5.52 -21.62 2.86
N GLN A 7 6.07 -20.84 3.79
CA GLN A 7 5.37 -19.70 4.38
C GLN A 7 5.14 -18.57 3.38
N LYS A 8 6.11 -18.30 2.49
CA LYS A 8 5.93 -17.31 1.40
C LYS A 8 4.77 -17.71 0.48
N ARG A 9 4.69 -18.98 0.08
CA ARG A 9 3.60 -19.50 -0.76
C ARG A 9 2.24 -19.39 -0.07
N ALA A 10 2.17 -19.75 1.21
CA ALA A 10 0.94 -19.62 1.99
C ALA A 10 0.49 -18.17 2.10
N ASN A 11 1.42 -17.24 2.38
CA ASN A 11 1.10 -15.82 2.47
C ASN A 11 0.63 -15.25 1.11
N ASN A 12 1.28 -15.63 0.02
CA ASN A 12 0.89 -15.19 -1.32
C ASN A 12 -0.52 -15.69 -1.71
N LYS A 13 -0.88 -16.93 -1.33
CA LYS A 13 -2.26 -17.44 -1.54
C LYS A 13 -3.27 -16.61 -0.78
N TYR A 14 -3.02 -16.35 0.51
CA TYR A 14 -3.91 -15.54 1.33
C TYR A 14 -4.05 -14.11 0.78
N ILE A 15 -2.95 -13.48 0.38
CA ILE A 15 -2.97 -12.15 -0.23
C ILE A 15 -3.81 -12.15 -1.52
N ALA A 16 -3.66 -13.17 -2.37
CA ALA A 16 -4.43 -13.27 -3.61
C ALA A 16 -5.93 -13.47 -3.37
N GLU A 17 -6.31 -14.19 -2.30
CA GLU A 17 -7.71 -14.47 -1.97
C GLU A 17 -8.40 -13.32 -1.24
N HIS A 18 -7.67 -12.57 -0.40
CA HIS A 18 -8.26 -11.60 0.53
C HIS A 18 -7.87 -10.15 0.30
N MET A 19 -6.90 -9.85 -0.58
CA MET A 19 -6.46 -8.49 -0.85
C MET A 19 -6.72 -8.09 -2.30
N THR A 20 -7.16 -6.85 -2.49
CA THR A 20 -7.29 -6.21 -3.79
C THR A 20 -6.48 -4.92 -3.81
N VAL A 21 -5.79 -4.65 -4.91
CA VAL A 21 -4.99 -3.43 -5.08
C VAL A 21 -5.89 -2.32 -5.61
N LEU A 22 -6.10 -1.28 -4.80
CA LEU A 22 -6.65 0.00 -5.28
C LEU A 22 -5.47 0.92 -5.64
N GLY A 23 -5.35 1.28 -6.91
CA GLY A 23 -4.26 2.09 -7.42
C GLY A 23 -4.76 3.28 -8.23
N CYS A 24 -4.09 4.42 -8.09
CA CYS A 24 -4.34 5.62 -8.90
C CYS A 24 -3.21 5.82 -9.91
N LYS A 25 -3.55 5.95 -11.20
CA LYS A 25 -2.58 6.31 -12.24
C LYS A 25 -2.27 7.79 -12.15
N VAL A 26 -1.03 8.11 -11.81
CA VAL A 26 -0.53 9.48 -11.69
C VAL A 26 0.73 9.67 -12.55
N ARG A 27 1.09 10.92 -12.81
CA ARG A 27 2.38 11.24 -13.44
C ARG A 27 3.53 10.84 -12.53
N LYS A 28 4.67 10.45 -13.11
CA LYS A 28 5.86 10.03 -12.35
C LYS A 28 6.33 11.11 -11.36
N GLU A 29 6.43 12.35 -11.84
CA GLU A 29 6.77 13.52 -11.02
C GLU A 29 5.88 13.68 -9.79
N TYR A 30 4.58 13.40 -9.94
CA TYR A 30 3.64 13.47 -8.83
C TYR A 30 3.87 12.30 -7.85
N ALA A 31 4.09 11.08 -8.36
CA ALA A 31 4.42 9.95 -7.51
C ALA A 31 5.71 10.17 -6.70
N ASP A 32 6.72 10.81 -7.29
CA ASP A 32 7.98 11.12 -6.60
C ASP A 32 7.76 12.16 -5.49
N LYS A 33 7.01 13.24 -5.76
CA LYS A 33 6.63 14.22 -4.73
C LYS A 33 5.85 13.59 -3.58
N VAL A 34 4.90 12.71 -3.87
CA VAL A 34 4.11 12.00 -2.85
C VAL A 34 5.00 11.10 -2.01
N ARG A 35 5.99 10.43 -2.63
CA ARG A 35 6.95 9.59 -1.91
C ARG A 35 7.88 10.39 -1.02
N GLU A 36 8.37 11.54 -1.48
CA GLU A 36 9.20 12.44 -0.68
C GLU A 36 8.42 12.96 0.52
N LYS A 37 7.22 13.49 0.30
CA LYS A 37 6.36 13.97 1.37
C LYS A 37 5.99 12.87 2.37
N ALA A 38 5.71 11.66 1.89
CA ALA A 38 5.45 10.52 2.78
C ALA A 38 6.67 10.19 3.66
N LYS A 39 7.88 10.25 3.11
CA LYS A 39 9.12 10.05 3.89
C LYS A 39 9.33 11.14 4.94
N GLU A 40 9.09 12.40 4.58
CA GLU A 40 9.20 13.54 5.51
C GLU A 40 8.22 13.40 6.69
N GLU A 41 6.98 13.00 6.44
CA GLU A 41 5.96 12.77 7.46
C GLU A 41 6.16 11.43 8.22
N GLY A 42 7.19 10.64 7.89
CA GLY A 42 7.44 9.33 8.50
C GLY A 42 6.35 8.30 8.21
N THR A 43 5.56 8.50 7.16
CA THR A 43 4.45 7.63 6.76
C THR A 43 4.75 6.88 5.47
N SER A 44 3.85 5.99 5.06
CA SER A 44 3.93 5.30 3.78
C SER A 44 2.81 5.76 2.85
N VAL A 45 3.07 5.76 1.54
CA VAL A 45 2.05 6.09 0.54
C VAL A 45 0.81 5.19 0.68
N ASN A 46 1.02 3.91 1.04
CA ASN A 46 -0.07 2.97 1.28
C ASN A 46 -0.91 3.35 2.51
N SER A 47 -0.26 3.83 3.59
CA SER A 47 -0.94 4.31 4.79
C SER A 47 -1.78 5.57 4.50
N ILE A 48 -1.24 6.50 3.71
CA ILE A 48 -1.96 7.71 3.27
C ILE A 48 -3.19 7.30 2.44
N LEU A 49 -3.01 6.44 1.44
CA LEU A 49 -4.10 5.98 0.58
C LEU A 49 -5.20 5.30 1.40
N LYS A 50 -4.83 4.41 2.31
CA LYS A 50 -5.80 3.73 3.17
C LYS A 50 -6.56 4.71 4.04
N ARG A 51 -5.87 5.66 4.70
CA ARG A 51 -6.53 6.67 5.54
C ARG A 51 -7.54 7.52 4.76
N VAL A 52 -7.16 7.99 3.57
CA VAL A 52 -8.05 8.79 2.73
C VAL A 52 -9.26 7.98 2.26
N LEU A 53 -9.07 6.70 1.94
CA LEU A 53 -10.17 5.80 1.55
C LEU A 53 -11.10 5.50 2.74
N ASP A 54 -10.55 5.25 3.92
CA ASP A 54 -11.33 5.03 5.16
C ASP A 54 -12.15 6.30 5.48
N GLU A 55 -11.53 7.49 5.46
CA GLU A 55 -12.22 8.79 5.65
C GLU A 55 -13.29 9.06 4.56
N PHE A 56 -13.12 8.54 3.35
CA PHE A 56 -14.11 8.66 2.27
C PHE A 56 -15.31 7.72 2.48
N LEU A 57 -15.10 6.52 3.03
CA LEU A 57 -16.16 5.54 3.31
C LEU A 57 -16.99 5.89 4.56
N GLU A 58 -16.43 6.68 5.49
CA GLU A 58 -17.14 7.17 6.67
C GLU A 58 -18.05 8.38 6.38
N LYS A 59 -17.99 8.95 5.17
CA LYS A 59 -18.88 10.01 4.68
C LYS A 59 -20.10 9.46 3.95
#